data_AF-A0A3M1DVJ2-F1
#
_entry.id   AF-A0A3M1DVJ2-F1
#
_cell.length_a   1.000
_cell.length_b   1.000
_cell.length_c   1.000
_cell.angle_alpha   90.00
_cell.angle_beta   90.00
_cell.angle_gamma   90.00
#
_symmetry.space_group_name_H-M   'P 1'
#
loop_
_entity.id
_entity.type
_entity.pdbx_description
1 polymer ?
#
loop_
_entity_poly.entity_id
_entity_poly.type
_entity_poly.pdbx_seq_one_letter_code
_entity_poly.pdbx_strand_id
1 'polypeptide(L)'
;MSREPVDRYIRASEVGQYAFCPRAWWLGVVEGLPSAHQEEMEAGEAAHRAHGRWARLTLFLTWVACALLMLALLIGILHLLLSVTP
;
A
#
# COMPACT_ATOMS: atom_id res chain seq x y z
N MET A 1 16.06 24.74 -27.68
CA MET A 1 15.86 24.41 -26.26
C MET A 1 14.48 24.87 -25.83
N SER A 2 13.45 24.12 -26.23
CA SER A 2 12.05 24.38 -25.87
C SER A 2 11.82 23.91 -24.43
N ARG A 3 11.49 24.84 -23.53
CA ARG A 3 10.99 24.49 -22.19
C ARG A 3 9.60 23.87 -22.36
N GLU A 4 9.51 22.56 -22.18
CA GLU A 4 8.24 21.85 -21.98
C GLU A 4 7.50 22.44 -20.76
N PRO A 5 6.17 22.53 -20.79
CA PRO A 5 5.40 23.20 -19.74
C PRO A 5 5.55 22.49 -18.39
N VAL A 6 5.53 23.27 -17.31
CA VAL A 6 5.81 22.86 -15.90
C VAL A 6 4.72 21.93 -15.31
N ASP A 7 3.82 21.40 -16.13
CA ASP A 7 2.71 20.51 -15.75
C ASP A 7 3.11 19.02 -15.73
N ARG A 8 4.37 18.72 -15.43
CA ARG A 8 4.80 17.33 -15.31
C ARG A 8 4.45 16.80 -13.91
N TYR A 9 3.45 15.93 -13.86
CA TYR A 9 3.13 15.17 -12.65
C TYR A 9 4.32 14.31 -12.21
N ILE A 10 4.83 14.55 -11.01
CA ILE A 10 5.85 13.71 -10.37
C ILE A 10 5.13 12.52 -9.72
N ARG A 11 5.51 11.30 -10.12
CA ARG A 11 4.96 10.07 -9.55
C ARG A 11 5.52 9.84 -8.14
N ALA A 12 4.75 9.19 -7.28
CA ALA A 12 5.23 8.78 -5.95
C ALA A 12 6.50 7.90 -6.04
N SER A 13 6.61 7.07 -7.07
CA SER A 13 7.81 6.27 -7.32
C SER A 13 9.04 7.12 -7.66
N GLU A 14 8.88 8.26 -8.33
CA GLU A 14 9.99 9.19 -8.60
C GLU A 14 10.46 9.88 -7.31
N VAL A 15 9.54 10.25 -6.42
CA VAL A 15 9.87 10.81 -5.09
C VAL A 15 10.64 9.78 -4.27
N GLY A 16 10.16 8.52 -4.26
CA GLY A 16 10.85 7.42 -3.59
C GLY A 16 12.24 7.16 -4.17
N GLN A 17 12.38 7.19 -5.50
CA GLN A 17 13.66 7.03 -6.18
C GLN A 17 14.63 8.17 -5.84
N TYR A 18 14.17 9.42 -5.81
CA TYR A 18 14.98 10.57 -5.43
C TYR A 18 15.42 10.48 -3.96
N ALA A 19 14.50 10.14 -3.05
CA ALA A 19 14.79 9.97 -1.63
C ALA A 19 15.81 8.84 -1.36
N PHE A 20 15.76 7.77 -2.15
CA PHE A 20 16.75 6.69 -2.10
C PHE A 20 18.09 7.10 -2.73
N CYS A 21 18.08 7.61 -3.96
CA CYS A 21 19.26 8.04 -4.69
C CYS A 21 18.93 9.14 -5.72
N PRO A 22 19.27 10.42 -5.42
CA PRO A 22 19.03 11.55 -6.32
C PRO A 22 19.70 11.38 -7.68
N ARG A 23 20.89 10.76 -7.73
CA ARG A 23 21.64 10.51 -8.96
C ARG A 23 20.94 9.50 -9.85
N ALA A 24 20.42 8.41 -9.28
CA ALA A 24 19.67 7.41 -10.03
C ALA A 24 18.39 8.00 -10.62
N TRP A 25 17.69 8.84 -9.83
CA TRP A 25 16.56 9.61 -10.34
C TRP A 25 16.98 10.52 -11.50
N TRP A 26 18.02 11.35 -11.35
CA TRP A 26 18.45 12.26 -12.42
C TRP A 26 18.81 11.52 -13.70
N LEU A 27 19.58 10.44 -13.60
CA LEU A 27 19.95 9.62 -14.76
C LEU A 27 18.73 9.01 -15.46
N GLY A 28 17.80 8.42 -14.72
CA GLY A 28 16.63 7.77 -15.31
C GLY A 28 15.56 8.74 -15.81
N VAL A 29 15.39 9.85 -15.11
CA VAL A 29 14.22 10.73 -15.25
C VAL A 29 14.53 12.01 -16.03
N VAL A 30 15.76 12.50 -15.95
CA VAL A 30 16.21 13.70 -16.69
C VAL A 30 16.98 13.30 -17.94
N GLU A 31 17.94 12.39 -17.81
CA GLU A 31 18.77 11.94 -18.94
C GLU A 31 18.17 10.74 -19.71
N GLY A 32 17.15 10.08 -19.16
CA GLY A 32 16.48 8.94 -19.80
C GLY A 32 17.33 7.66 -19.85
N LEU A 33 18.38 7.55 -19.04
CA LEU A 33 19.19 6.33 -18.94
C LEU A 33 18.55 5.31 -17.99
N PRO A 34 18.07 4.17 -18.50
CA PRO A 34 17.49 3.14 -17.65
C PRO A 34 18.54 2.51 -16.73
N SER A 35 18.08 1.95 -15.61
CA SER A 35 18.94 1.16 -14.73
C SER A 35 19.51 -0.05 -15.47
N ALA A 36 20.74 -0.43 -15.13
CA ALA A 36 21.33 -1.68 -15.60
C ALA A 36 20.66 -2.93 -14.98
N HIS A 37 19.93 -2.77 -13.86
CA HIS A 37 19.38 -3.87 -13.06
C HIS A 37 17.84 -3.95 -13.18
N GLN A 38 17.30 -3.88 -14.40
CA GLN A 38 15.84 -3.90 -14.62
C GLN A 38 15.18 -5.20 -14.14
N GLU A 39 15.83 -6.35 -14.36
CA GLU A 39 15.32 -7.64 -13.90
C GLU A 39 15.16 -7.69 -12.37
N GLU A 40 16.12 -7.15 -11.63
CA GLU A 40 16.06 -7.07 -10.16
C GLU A 40 14.94 -6.13 -9.69
N MET A 41 14.73 -5.00 -10.39
CA MET A 41 13.64 -4.08 -10.08
C MET A 41 12.27 -4.73 -10.32
N GLU A 42 12.10 -5.45 -11.43
CA GLU A 42 10.88 -6.18 -11.75
C GLU A 42 10.60 -7.30 -10.74
N ALA A 43 11.64 -8.03 -10.34
CA ALA A 43 11.55 -9.04 -9.29
C ALA A 43 11.13 -8.42 -7.94
N GLY A 44 11.71 -7.27 -7.59
CA GLY A 44 11.33 -6.49 -6.41
C GLY A 44 9.86 -6.05 -6.45
N GLU A 45 9.40 -5.51 -7.59
CA GLU A 45 7.99 -5.16 -7.77
C GLU A 45 7.06 -6.36 -7.65
N ALA A 46 7.43 -7.50 -8.23
CA ALA A 46 6.65 -8.73 -8.13
C ALA A 46 6.51 -9.20 -6.67
N ALA A 47 7.61 -9.15 -5.90
CA ALA A 47 7.62 -9.45 -4.48
C ALA A 47 6.75 -8.47 -3.68
N HIS A 48 6.86 -7.16 -3.92
CA HIS A 48 6.02 -6.14 -3.28
C HIS A 48 4.53 -6.32 -3.62
N ARG A 49 4.19 -6.61 -4.88
CA ARG A 49 2.81 -6.93 -5.29
C ARG A 49 2.28 -8.17 -4.58
N ALA A 50 3.11 -9.21 -4.43
CA ALA A 50 2.75 -10.42 -3.71
C ALA A 50 2.49 -10.15 -2.23
N HIS A 51 3.41 -9.46 -1.57
CA HIS A 51 3.25 -9.06 -0.17
C HIS A 51 2.00 -8.18 0.03
N GLY A 52 1.76 -7.22 -0.86
CA GLY A 52 0.60 -6.33 -0.81
C GLY A 52 -0.75 -7.06 -0.90
N ARG A 53 -0.81 -8.20 -1.59
CA ARG A 53 -2.03 -9.05 -1.59
C ARG A 53 -2.30 -9.64 -0.21
N TRP A 54 -1.27 -10.19 0.42
CA TRP A 54 -1.37 -10.76 1.76
C TRP A 54 -1.71 -9.70 2.80
N ALA A 55 -1.04 -8.54 2.76
CA ALA A 55 -1.32 -7.43 3.68
C ALA A 55 -2.78 -6.98 3.61
N ARG A 56 -3.35 -6.85 2.40
CA ARG A 56 -4.78 -6.51 2.22
C ARG A 56 -5.71 -7.59 2.77
N LEU A 57 -5.40 -8.86 2.51
CA LEU A 57 -6.20 -9.97 3.02
C LEU A 57 -6.18 -10.00 4.55
N THR A 58 -5.00 -9.85 5.17
CA THR A 58 -4.87 -9.79 6.62
C THR A 58 -5.66 -8.64 7.20
N LEU A 59 -5.54 -7.44 6.63
CA LEU A 59 -6.32 -6.28 7.07
C LEU A 59 -7.82 -6.59 6.99
N PHE A 60 -8.32 -7.07 5.84
CA PHE A 60 -9.72 -7.43 5.68
C PHE A 60 -10.19 -8.45 6.72
N LEU A 61 -9.41 -9.51 6.97
CA LEU A 61 -9.74 -10.54 7.93
C LEU A 61 -9.77 -10.01 9.37
N THR A 62 -8.84 -9.11 9.72
CA THR A 62 -8.85 -8.42 11.03
C THR A 62 -10.13 -7.60 11.20
N TRP A 63 -10.54 -6.85 10.19
CA TRP A 63 -11.80 -6.08 10.23
C TRP A 63 -13.02 -6.99 10.41
N VAL A 64 -13.09 -8.10 9.67
CA VAL A 64 -14.17 -9.10 9.82
C VAL A 64 -14.17 -9.72 11.22
N ALA A 65 -13.00 -10.10 11.74
CA ALA A 65 -12.88 -10.66 13.09
C ALA A 65 -13.37 -9.67 14.16
N CYS A 66 -12.95 -8.40 14.07
CA CYS A 66 -13.43 -7.35 14.97
C CYS A 66 -14.95 -7.16 14.89
N ALA A 67 -15.52 -7.16 13.67
CA ALA A 67 -16.96 -7.04 13.48
C ALA A 67 -17.74 -8.21 14.10
N LEU A 68 -17.25 -9.45 13.91
CA LEU A 68 -17.86 -10.65 14.51
C LEU A 68 -17.78 -10.64 16.04
N LEU A 69 -16.64 -10.22 16.61
CA LEU A 69 -16.48 -10.08 18.06
C LEU A 69 -17.43 -9.03 18.64
N MET A 70 -17.58 -7.88 17.97
CA MET A 70 -18.53 -6.84 18.37
C MET A 70 -19.98 -7.35 18.32
N LEU A 71 -20.34 -8.10 17.28
CA LEU A 71 -21.67 -8.68 17.15
C LEU A 71 -21.95 -9.71 18.24
N ALA A 72 -21.00 -10.61 18.51
CA ALA A 72 -21.12 -11.60 19.58
C ALA A 72 -21.29 -10.95 20.95
N LEU A 73 -20.53 -9.87 21.21
CA LEU A 73 -20.65 -9.09 22.44
C LEU A 73 -22.04 -8.47 22.57
N LEU A 74 -22.56 -7.85 21.51
CA LEU A 74 -23.90 -7.24 21.51
C LEU A 74 -25.00 -8.27 21.78
N ILE A 75 -24.93 -9.43 21.13
CA ILE A 75 -25.87 -10.54 21.33
C ILE A 75 -25.78 -11.05 22.78
N GLY A 76 -24.56 -11.23 23.30
CA GLY A 76 -24.33 -11.67 24.68
C GLY A 76 -24.92 -10.69 25.70
N ILE A 77 -24.73 -9.39 25.50
CA ILE A 77 -25.32 -8.34 26.35
C ILE A 77 -26.85 -8.37 26.27
N LEU A 78 -27.42 -8.45 25.06
CA LEU A 78 -28.86 -8.49 24.88
C LEU A 78 -29.48 -9.71 25.55
N HIS A 79 -28.88 -10.89 25.36
CA HIS A 79 -29.32 -12.12 25.99
C HIS A 79 -29.26 -12.03 27.52
N LEU A 80 -28.18 -11.48 28.06
CA LEU A 80 -28.04 -11.27 29.50
C LEU A 80 -29.13 -10.34 30.04
N LEU A 81 -29.37 -9.20 29.38
CA LEU A 81 -30.42 -8.26 29.76
C LEU A 81 -31.81 -8.92 29.77
N LEU A 82 -32.17 -9.63 28.70
CA LEU A 82 -33.45 -10.33 28.59
C LEU A 82 -33.61 -11.43 29.65
N SER A 83 -32.52 -12.09 30.05
CA SER A 83 -32.56 -13.13 31.08
C SER A 83 -32.69 -12.60 32.51
N VAL A 84 -32.34 -11.33 32.75
CA VAL A 84 -32.32 -10.69 34.07
C VAL A 84 -33.58 -9.84 34.32
N THR A 85 -34.27 -9.38 33.28
CA THR A 85 -35.60 -8.75 33.38
C THR A 85 -36.71 -9.82 33.37
N PRO A 86 -37.33 -10.14 34.52
CA PRO A 86 -38.48 -11.06 34.58
C PRO A 86 -39.75 -10.46 33.95
#